data_AF-A0A349M634-F1
#
_entry.id   AF-A0A349M634-F1
#
_cell.length_a   1.000
_cell.length_b   1.000
_cell.length_c   1.000
_cell.angle_alpha   90.00
_cell.angle_beta   90.00
_cell.angle_gamma   90.00
#
_symmetry.space_group_name_H-M   'P 1'
#
loop_
_entity.id
_entity.type
_entity.pdbx_description
1 polymer ?
#
loop_
_entity_poly.entity_id
_entity_poly.type
_entity_poly.pdbx_seq_one_letter_code
_entity_poly.pdbx_strand_id
1 'polypeptide(L)'
;MSDTTGPGADITEEATRIIDAANTEGIPLRLLGGLAIFFQCPGAMLNERLQRTYNDMDFVTLAKWGAKTKALFTRLGYEGSKTFN
;
A
#
# COMPACT_ATOMS: atom_id res chain seq x y z
N MET A 1 9.40 13.19 12.74
CA MET A 1 9.54 12.70 11.36
C MET A 1 8.35 13.26 10.61
N SER A 2 8.58 13.98 9.52
CA SER A 2 7.55 14.77 8.84
C SER A 2 6.43 13.84 8.35
N ASP A 3 5.20 14.03 8.84
CA ASP A 3 4.02 13.45 8.22
C ASP A 3 3.86 14.12 6.85
N THR A 4 4.43 13.50 5.82
CA THR A 4 4.21 13.94 4.45
C THR A 4 2.75 13.65 4.10
N THR A 5 1.97 14.71 3.93
CA THR A 5 0.56 14.63 3.53
C THR A 5 0.50 14.28 2.04
N GLY A 6 0.25 13.01 1.72
CA GLY A 6 0.04 12.52 0.35
C GLY A 6 0.89 11.30 -0.03
N PRO A 7 0.66 10.70 -1.21
CA PRO A 7 1.41 9.55 -1.70
C PRO A 7 2.89 9.88 -1.94
N GLY A 8 3.80 9.03 -1.48
CA GLY A 8 5.22 9.09 -1.79
C GLY A 8 5.52 8.89 -3.28
N ALA A 9 6.70 9.37 -3.71
CA ALA A 9 7.12 9.28 -5.11
C ALA A 9 7.57 7.86 -5.52
N ASP A 10 8.17 7.11 -4.59
CA ASP A 10 8.51 5.70 -4.81
C ASP A 10 7.38 4.80 -4.28
N ILE A 11 6.83 3.98 -5.18
CA ILE A 11 5.67 3.13 -4.87
C ILE A 11 5.99 2.00 -3.88
N THR A 12 7.25 1.57 -3.81
CA THR A 12 7.68 0.54 -2.85
C THR A 12 7.82 1.16 -1.45
N GLU A 13 8.44 2.33 -1.35
CA GLU A 13 8.52 3.09 -0.09
C GLU A 13 7.12 3.47 0.42
N GLU A 14 6.23 3.89 -0.49
CA GLU A 14 4.85 4.23 -0.14
C GLU A 14 4.06 3.03 0.37
N ALA A 15 4.21 1.86 -0.27
CA ALA A 15 3.57 0.62 0.21
C ALA A 15 4.03 0.27 1.63
N THR A 16 5.33 0.41 1.93
CA THR A 16 5.88 0.20 3.29
C THR A 16 5.30 1.23 4.27
N ARG A 17 5.27 2.52 3.90
CA ARG A 17 4.72 3.60 4.73
C ARG A 17 3.26 3.35 5.14
N ILE A 18 2.42 2.91 4.20
CA ILE A 18 1.00 2.60 4.47
C ILE A 18 0.87 1.41 5.43
N ILE A 19 1.65 0.35 5.23
CA ILE A 19 1.65 -0.83 6.11
C ILE A 19 2.10 -0.46 7.53
N ASP A 20 3.13 0.36 7.67
CA ASP A 20 3.62 0.81 8.98
C ASP A 20 2.60 1.70 9.71
N ALA A 21 1.91 2.57 8.98
CA ALA A 21 0.82 3.37 9.54
C ALA A 21 -0.35 2.48 10.00
N ALA A 22 -0.71 1.46 9.22
CA ALA A 22 -1.75 0.49 9.60
C ALA A 22 -1.35 -0.32 10.84
N ASN A 23 -0.10 -0.80 10.90
CA ASN A 23 0.45 -1.54 12.04
C ASN A 23 0.43 -0.69 13.32
N THR A 24 0.84 0.57 13.22
CA THR A 24 0.80 1.53 14.33
C THR A 24 -0.60 1.72 14.90
N GLU A 25 -1.63 1.69 14.04
CA GLU A 25 -3.03 1.79 14.43
C GLU A 25 -3.67 0.42 14.77
N GLY A 26 -2.93 -0.68 14.69
CA GLY A 26 -3.43 -2.04 14.91
C GLY A 26 -4.46 -2.49 13.86
N ILE A 27 -4.44 -1.92 12.66
CA ILE A 27 -5.31 -2.31 11.54
C ILE A 27 -4.67 -3.49 10.82
N PRO A 28 -5.33 -4.67 10.74
CA PRO A 28 -4.80 -5.80 9.98
C PRO A 28 -4.93 -5.52 8.48
N LEU A 29 -3.86 -4.99 7.90
CA LEU A 29 -3.75 -4.64 6.49
C LEU A 29 -2.64 -5.47 5.84
N ARG A 30 -2.90 -6.03 4.66
CA ARG A 30 -1.92 -6.81 3.90
C ARG A 30 -1.82 -6.30 2.47
N LEU A 31 -0.59 -6.13 2.00
CA LEU A 31 -0.27 -5.83 0.61
C LEU A 31 -0.47 -7.08 -0.26
N LEU A 32 -1.03 -6.90 -1.44
CA LEU A 32 -1.26 -7.91 -2.47
C LEU A 32 -0.63 -7.49 -3.81
N GLY A 33 -0.92 -8.26 -4.86
CA GLY A 33 -0.54 -7.92 -6.22
C GLY A 33 0.97 -7.98 -6.48
N GLY A 34 1.41 -7.20 -7.46
CA GLY A 34 2.80 -7.21 -7.93
C GLY A 34 3.79 -6.76 -6.86
N LEU A 35 3.43 -5.77 -6.05
CA LEU A 35 4.31 -5.27 -4.98
C LEU A 35 4.47 -6.26 -3.82
N ALA A 36 3.44 -7.05 -3.50
CA ALA A 36 3.61 -8.14 -2.53
C ALA A 36 4.65 -9.17 -3.00
N ILE A 37 4.66 -9.50 -4.30
CA ILE A 37 5.65 -10.41 -4.89
C ILE A 37 7.03 -9.75 -4.88
N PHE A 38 7.14 -8.46 -5.22
CA PHE A 38 8.38 -7.69 -5.16
C PHE A 38 9.05 -7.83 -3.78
N PHE A 39 8.31 -7.59 -2.70
CA PHE A 39 8.85 -7.70 -1.34
C PHE A 39 9.17 -9.14 -0.93
N GLN A 40 8.41 -10.12 -1.40
CA GLN A 40 8.60 -11.52 -1.01
C GLN A 40 9.71 -12.23 -1.78
N CYS A 41 10.07 -11.75 -2.98
CA CYS A 41 10.99 -12.40 -3.90
C CYS A 41 12.18 -11.49 -4.31
N PRO A 42 13.14 -11.19 -3.41
CA PRO A 42 14.28 -10.32 -3.73
C PRO A 42 15.10 -10.77 -4.96
N GLY A 43 15.19 -12.09 -5.21
CA GLY A 43 15.89 -12.64 -6.37
C GLY A 43 15.27 -12.27 -7.72
N ALA A 44 13.98 -11.91 -7.77
CA ALA A 44 13.34 -11.42 -8.99
C ALA A 44 13.93 -10.07 -9.42
N MET A 45 14.43 -9.25 -8.49
CA MET A 45 15.02 -7.95 -8.78
C MET A 45 16.41 -8.05 -9.41
N LEU A 46 17.11 -9.16 -9.15
CA LEU A 46 18.43 -9.44 -9.73
C LEU A 46 18.35 -10.02 -11.15
N ASN A 47 17.15 -10.39 -11.61
CA ASN A 47 16.94 -10.98 -12.93
C ASN A 47 16.26 -9.96 -13.85
N GLU A 48 16.98 -9.47 -14.84
CA GLU A 48 16.49 -8.47 -15.80
C GLU A 48 15.18 -8.87 -16.49
N ARG A 49 14.95 -10.17 -16.71
CA ARG A 49 13.70 -10.67 -17.33
C ARG A 49 12.47 -10.60 -16.42
N LEU A 50 12.69 -10.42 -15.12
CA LEU A 50 11.64 -10.36 -14.10
C LEU A 50 11.43 -8.94 -13.56
N GLN A 51 12.22 -7.96 -14.02
CA GLN A 51 12.01 -6.56 -13.66
C GLN A 51 10.71 -6.03 -14.27
N ARG A 52 9.97 -5.27 -13.45
CA ARG A 52 8.65 -4.74 -13.80
C ARG A 52 8.47 -3.37 -13.16
N THR A 53 7.76 -2.49 -13.87
CA THR A 53 7.24 -1.25 -13.30
C THR A 53 5.90 -1.53 -12.63
N TYR A 54 5.71 -1.01 -11.42
CA TYR A 54 4.46 -1.11 -10.67
C TYR A 54 3.74 0.24 -10.68
N ASN A 55 2.43 0.24 -10.93
CA ASN A 55 1.64 1.46 -11.07
C ASN A 55 0.56 1.60 -9.99
N ASP A 56 0.32 0.54 -9.22
CA ASP A 56 -0.73 0.44 -8.22
C ASP A 56 -0.27 -0.33 -6.99
N MET A 57 -1.06 -0.20 -5.92
CA MET A 57 -0.90 -0.92 -4.66
C MET A 57 -2.25 -1.54 -4.29
N ASP A 58 -2.30 -2.86 -4.24
CA ASP A 58 -3.49 -3.59 -3.80
C ASP A 58 -3.39 -3.94 -2.32
N PHE A 59 -4.43 -3.66 -1.55
CA PHE A 59 -4.50 -4.00 -0.14
C PHE A 59 -5.74 -4.82 0.19
N VAL A 60 -5.60 -5.72 1.16
CA VAL A 60 -6.71 -6.45 1.76
C VAL A 60 -6.73 -6.25 3.26
N THR A 61 -7.94 -6.12 3.80
CA THR A 61 -8.25 -6.05 5.23
C THR A 61 -9.46 -6.94 5.52
N LEU A 62 -9.72 -7.21 6.80
CA LEU A 62 -10.93 -7.91 7.20
C LEU A 62 -12.14 -6.96 7.11
N ALA A 63 -13.31 -7.49 6.72
CA ALA A 63 -14.52 -6.69 6.50
C ALA A 63 -14.87 -5.74 7.65
N LYS A 64 -14.75 -6.20 8.91
CA LYS A 64 -15.02 -5.40 10.11
C LYS A 64 -14.10 -4.18 10.30
N TRP A 65 -12.95 -4.14 9.61
CA TRP A 65 -11.99 -3.05 9.68
C TRP A 65 -12.12 -2.04 8.52
N GLY A 66 -13.02 -2.28 7.55
CA GLY A 66 -13.14 -1.47 6.34
C GLY A 66 -13.31 0.03 6.62
N ALA A 67 -14.13 0.40 7.62
CA ALA A 67 -14.31 1.81 8.00
C ALA A 67 -13.03 2.45 8.54
N LYS A 68 -12.29 1.72 9.40
CA LYS A 68 -11.03 2.21 9.98
C LYS A 68 -9.93 2.28 8.91
N THR A 69 -9.85 1.30 8.02
CA THR A 69 -8.96 1.32 6.86
C THR A 69 -9.26 2.50 5.94
N LYS A 70 -10.53 2.79 5.63
CA LYS A 70 -10.90 3.97 4.83
C LYS A 70 -10.44 5.27 5.49
N ALA A 71 -10.64 5.41 6.80
CA ALA A 71 -10.19 6.58 7.56
C ALA A 71 -8.66 6.75 7.54
N LEU A 72 -7.91 5.64 7.66
CA LEU A 72 -6.45 5.63 7.50
C LEU A 72 -6.06 6.20 6.12
N PHE A 73 -6.61 5.64 5.03
CA PHE A 73 -6.29 6.10 3.67
C PHE A 73 -6.62 7.57 3.46
N THR A 74 -7.77 8.05 3.94
CA THR A 74 -8.12 9.47 3.88
C THR A 74 -7.13 10.35 4.65
N ARG A 75 -6.69 9.93 5.85
CA ARG A 75 -5.67 10.63 6.64
C ARG A 75 -4.32 10.67 5.93
N LEU A 76 -3.98 9.62 5.19
CA LEU A 76 -2.75 9.54 4.39
C LEU A 76 -2.81 10.33 3.06
N GLY A 77 -3.95 10.97 2.75
CA GLY A 77 -4.14 11.82 1.57
C GLY A 77 -4.79 11.13 0.38
N TYR A 78 -5.32 9.91 0.55
CA TYR A 78 -6.05 9.20 -0.50
C TYR A 78 -7.53 9.57 -0.53
N GLU A 79 -8.01 9.94 -1.71
CA GLU A 79 -9.43 10.17 -1.95
C GLU A 79 -10.09 8.91 -2.53
N GLY A 80 -11.13 8.42 -1.86
CA GLY A 80 -11.91 7.31 -2.40
C GLY A 80 -12.72 7.75 -3.62
N SER A 81 -12.80 6.88 -4.64
CA SER A 81 -13.72 7.10 -5.76
C SER A 81 -15.16 7.25 -5.25
N LYS A 82 -15.81 8.36 -5.58
CA LYS A 82 -17.19 8.66 -5.17
C LYS A 82 -18.25 8.00 -6.07
N THR A 83 -17.82 7.46 -7.20
CA THR A 83 -18.65 6.74 -8.17
C THR A 83 -18.12 5.32 -8.33
N PHE A 84 -18.95 4.35 -7.98
CA PHE A 84 -18.85 3.00 -8.52
C PHE A 84 -19.58 3.05 -9.87
N ASN A 85 -18.87 2.85 -10.97
CA ASN A 85 -19.49 2.59 -12.27
C ASN A 85 -19.87 1.12 -12.37
#